data_AF-A0A1H0LZ34-F1
#
_entry.id   AF-A0A1H0LZ34-F1
#
_cell.length_a   1.000
_cell.length_b   1.000
_cell.length_c   1.000
_cell.angle_alpha   90.00
_cell.angle_beta   90.00
_cell.angle_gamma   90.00
#
_symmetry.space_group_name_H-M   'P 1'
#
loop_
_entity.id
_entity.type
_entity.pdbx_description
1 polymer ?
#
loop_
_entity_poly.entity_id
_entity_poly.type
_entity_poly.pdbx_seq_one_letter_code
_entity_poly.pdbx_strand_id
1 'polypeptide(L)'
;MNRLNIERLKFISNNLKEIIGDLDEIVTIYDNQNLIIQKHLEQSFRTGFLQYKELLGSYMSQCLKTISISVSKLTYVDSIELCIKEGFLPKEEIILYKTLSKFRNDTSHVYKKLPFKILLQFYIENREFLIGVGGNIDKVIKKIQ
;
A
#
# COMPACT_ATOMS: atom_id res chain seq x y z
N MET A 1 21.50 17.44 2.86
CA MET A 1 20.68 16.32 2.36
C MET A 1 20.33 15.42 3.52
N ASN A 2 19.05 15.20 3.80
CA ASN A 2 18.65 14.18 4.78
C ASN A 2 18.97 12.81 4.18
N ARG A 3 19.79 12.01 4.88
CA ARG A 3 20.09 10.64 4.45
C ARG A 3 18.82 9.81 4.57
N LEU A 4 18.61 8.95 3.58
CA LEU A 4 17.48 8.03 3.54
C LEU A 4 17.65 7.01 4.67
N ASN A 5 16.64 6.84 5.53
CA ASN A 5 16.70 5.87 6.62
C ASN A 5 16.48 4.46 6.07
N ILE A 6 17.59 3.77 5.76
CA ILE A 6 17.58 2.45 5.13
C ILE A 6 16.90 1.40 6.02
N GLU A 7 17.11 1.44 7.33
CA GLU A 7 16.46 0.51 8.26
C GLU A 7 14.95 0.68 8.24
N ARG A 8 14.49 1.94 8.22
CA ARG A 8 13.07 2.25 8.09
C ARG A 8 12.51 1.74 6.76
N LEU A 9 13.25 1.85 5.66
CA LEU A 9 12.81 1.31 4.37
C LEU A 9 12.74 -0.21 4.36
N LYS A 10 13.74 -0.90 4.93
CA LYS A 10 13.73 -2.36 5.06
C LYS A 10 12.53 -2.83 5.87
N PHE A 11 12.24 -2.16 6.99
CA PHE A 11 11.05 -2.40 7.79
C PHE A 11 9.77 -2.22 6.97
N ILE A 12 9.64 -1.14 6.21
CA ILE A 12 8.47 -0.91 5.35
C ILE A 12 8.33 -2.03 4.30
N SER A 13 9.41 -2.37 3.60
CA SER A 13 9.42 -3.42 2.57
C SER A 13 8.99 -4.78 3.13
N ASN A 14 9.53 -5.17 4.28
CA ASN A 14 9.19 -6.44 4.92
C ASN A 14 7.71 -6.48 5.33
N ASN A 15 7.21 -5.43 6.00
CA ASN A 15 5.81 -5.40 6.42
C ASN A 15 4.83 -5.36 5.24
N LEU A 16 5.19 -4.72 4.13
CA LEU A 16 4.37 -4.79 2.91
C LEU A 16 4.25 -6.23 2.42
N LYS A 17 5.35 -7.01 2.46
CA LYS A 17 5.34 -8.43 2.06
C LYS A 17 4.53 -9.30 3.02
N GLU A 18 4.67 -9.07 4.34
CA GLU A 18 3.88 -9.77 5.36
C GLU A 18 2.38 -9.53 5.16
N ILE A 19 1.97 -8.27 4.97
CA ILE A 19 0.56 -7.94 4.70
C ILE A 19 0.06 -8.64 3.43
N ILE A 20 0.87 -8.71 2.37
CA ILE A 20 0.47 -9.45 1.16
C ILE A 20 0.27 -10.93 1.48
N GLY A 21 1.15 -11.55 2.27
CA GLY A 21 1.00 -12.93 2.72
C GLY A 21 -0.29 -13.16 3.50
N ASP A 22 -0.63 -12.27 4.44
CA ASP A 22 -1.88 -12.35 5.20
C ASP A 22 -3.12 -12.22 4.28
N LEU A 23 -3.06 -11.31 3.30
CA LEU A 23 -4.14 -11.14 2.33
C LEU A 23 -4.30 -12.38 1.43
N ASP A 24 -3.20 -13.00 1.00
CA ASP A 24 -3.21 -14.24 0.21
C ASP A 24 -3.85 -15.40 0.98
N GLU A 25 -3.52 -15.54 2.26
CA GLU A 25 -4.12 -16.55 3.12
C GLU A 25 -5.63 -16.32 3.24
N ILE A 26 -6.05 -15.08 3.49
CA ILE A 26 -7.48 -14.73 3.55
C ILE A 26 -8.20 -15.09 2.25
N VAL A 27 -7.65 -14.74 1.09
CA VAL A 27 -8.24 -15.08 -0.22
C VAL A 27 -8.40 -16.58 -0.38
N THR A 28 -7.41 -17.36 0.06
CA THR A 28 -7.39 -18.82 -0.10
C THR A 28 -8.45 -19.50 0.78
N ILE A 29 -8.67 -19.00 1.99
CA ILE A 29 -9.56 -19.68 2.95
C ILE A 29 -11.00 -19.16 2.93
N TYR A 30 -11.26 -17.94 2.42
CA TYR A 30 -12.52 -17.21 2.58
C TYR A 30 -13.78 -18.02 2.21
N ASP A 31 -13.82 -18.61 1.00
CA ASP A 31 -15.01 -19.31 0.50
C ASP A 31 -15.30 -20.61 1.27
N ASN A 32 -14.31 -21.16 1.98
CA ASN A 32 -14.43 -22.39 2.75
C ASN A 32 -14.84 -22.16 4.22
N GLN A 33 -15.04 -20.90 4.62
CA GLN A 33 -15.41 -20.56 5.99
C GLN A 33 -16.91 -20.34 6.15
N ASN A 34 -17.41 -20.51 7.38
CA ASN A 34 -18.79 -20.13 7.71
C ASN A 34 -18.98 -18.60 7.68
N LEU A 35 -20.24 -18.15 7.61
CA LEU A 35 -20.60 -16.74 7.47
C LEU A 35 -20.03 -15.82 8.59
N ILE A 36 -19.91 -16.32 9.82
CA ILE A 36 -19.36 -15.54 10.94
C ILE A 36 -17.87 -15.30 10.70
N ILE A 37 -17.12 -16.36 10.39
CA ILE A 37 -15.69 -16.27 10.10
C ILE A 37 -15.46 -15.43 8.84
N GLN A 38 -16.27 -15.60 7.79
CA GLN A 38 -16.19 -14.76 6.59
C GLN A 38 -16.25 -13.28 6.92
N LYS A 39 -17.22 -12.83 7.75
CA LYS A 39 -17.32 -11.42 8.17
C LYS A 39 -16.06 -10.92 8.90
N HIS A 40 -15.43 -11.76 9.71
CA HIS A 40 -14.16 -11.43 10.36
C HIS A 40 -13.03 -11.30 9.32
N LEU A 41 -12.91 -12.25 8.40
CA LEU A 41 -11.95 -12.21 7.31
C LEU A 41 -12.12 -10.98 6.42
N GLU A 42 -13.35 -10.57 6.10
CA GLU A 42 -13.61 -9.33 5.36
C GLU A 42 -13.06 -8.10 6.07
N GLN A 43 -13.20 -8.05 7.39
CA GLN A 43 -12.70 -6.93 8.20
C GLN A 43 -11.17 -6.97 8.31
N SER A 44 -10.59 -8.15 8.48
CA SER A 44 -9.12 -8.34 8.45
C SER A 44 -8.53 -7.92 7.11
N PHE A 45 -9.14 -8.34 6.00
CA PHE A 45 -8.70 -7.98 4.65
C PHE A 45 -8.68 -6.47 4.41
N ARG A 46 -9.74 -5.78 4.85
CA ARG A 46 -9.81 -4.31 4.77
C ARG A 46 -8.74 -3.64 5.61
N THR A 47 -8.47 -4.19 6.78
CA THR A 47 -7.44 -3.68 7.69
C THR A 47 -6.05 -3.85 7.07
N GLY A 48 -5.74 -5.02 6.50
CA GLY A 48 -4.49 -5.26 5.78
C GLY A 48 -4.31 -4.28 4.61
N PHE A 49 -5.35 -4.06 3.81
CA PHE A 49 -5.30 -3.07 2.72
C PHE A 49 -5.01 -1.63 3.18
N LEU A 50 -5.58 -1.24 4.32
CA LEU A 50 -5.30 0.07 4.90
C LEU A 50 -3.85 0.17 5.37
N GLN A 51 -3.38 -0.84 6.12
CA GLN A 51 -2.00 -0.88 6.61
C GLN A 51 -1.01 -0.85 5.44
N TYR A 52 -1.29 -1.57 4.35
CA TYR A 52 -0.51 -1.52 3.12
C TYR A 52 -0.42 -0.09 2.58
N LYS A 53 -1.56 0.60 2.46
CA LYS A 53 -1.61 1.99 1.99
C LYS A 53 -0.84 2.95 2.90
N GLU A 54 -0.96 2.78 4.22
CA GLU A 54 -0.25 3.59 5.21
C GLU A 54 1.26 3.40 5.13
N LEU A 55 1.73 2.16 4.95
CA LEU A 55 3.14 1.84 4.73
C LEU A 55 3.67 2.45 3.43
N LEU A 56 2.90 2.37 2.33
CA LEU A 56 3.25 3.05 1.08
C LEU A 56 3.32 4.57 1.25
N GLY A 57 2.40 5.16 2.02
CA GLY A 57 2.46 6.57 2.40
C GLY A 57 3.72 6.91 3.23
N SER A 58 4.09 6.04 4.16
CA SER A 58 5.30 6.17 4.96
C SER A 58 6.56 6.11 4.08
N TYR A 59 6.59 5.19 3.10
CA TYR A 59 7.66 5.09 2.11
C TYR A 59 7.82 6.39 1.33
N MET A 60 6.74 6.87 0.70
CA MET A 60 6.75 8.12 -0.06
C MET A 60 7.23 9.30 0.81
N SER A 61 6.76 9.37 2.05
CA SER A 61 7.20 10.41 2.99
C SER A 61 8.69 10.37 3.27
N GLN A 62 9.27 9.19 3.45
CA GLN A 62 10.72 9.03 3.65
C GLN A 62 11.51 9.46 2.41
N CYS A 63 11.07 9.08 1.22
CA CYS A 63 11.70 9.46 -0.03
C CYS A 63 11.64 10.97 -0.28
N LEU A 64 10.47 11.60 -0.13
CA LEU A 64 10.32 13.04 -0.38
C LEU A 64 11.12 13.91 0.60
N LYS A 65 11.32 13.45 1.84
CA LYS A 65 12.17 14.12 2.83
C LYS A 65 13.63 14.20 2.43
N THR A 66 14.15 13.28 1.60
CA THR A 66 15.57 13.31 1.20
C THR A 66 15.86 14.38 0.17
N ILE A 67 14.86 14.74 -0.63
CA ILE A 67 14.89 15.82 -1.61
C ILE A 67 14.29 17.14 -1.06
N SER A 68 14.20 17.26 0.26
CA SER A 68 13.73 18.47 0.96
C SER A 68 12.30 18.91 0.62
N ILE A 69 11.46 17.99 0.14
CA ILE A 69 10.05 18.29 -0.11
C ILE A 69 9.26 18.11 1.21
N SER A 70 8.60 19.17 1.64
CA SER A 70 7.73 19.11 2.82
C SER A 70 6.43 18.37 2.51
N VAL A 71 6.22 17.24 3.18
CA VAL A 71 5.02 16.40 3.03
C VAL A 71 3.79 16.95 3.76
N SER A 72 3.94 17.96 4.62
CA SER A 72 2.85 18.50 5.44
C SER A 72 1.74 19.19 4.65
N LYS A 73 2.02 19.57 3.39
CA LYS A 73 1.07 20.24 2.49
C LYS A 73 0.69 19.38 1.27
N LEU A 74 1.17 18.14 1.19
CA LEU A 74 0.93 17.26 0.05
C LEU A 74 -0.22 16.31 0.35
N THR A 75 -1.11 16.16 -0.64
CA THR A 75 -2.08 15.06 -0.60
C THR A 75 -1.37 13.73 -0.89
N TYR A 76 -2.05 12.62 -0.62
CA TYR A 76 -1.54 11.29 -0.97
C TYR A 76 -1.30 11.16 -2.48
N VAL A 77 -2.15 11.78 -3.30
CA VAL A 77 -2.03 11.77 -4.78
C VAL A 77 -0.83 12.60 -5.21
N ASP A 78 -0.63 13.79 -4.64
CA ASP A 78 0.55 14.61 -4.95
C ASP A 78 1.85 13.88 -4.59
N SER A 79 1.83 13.12 -3.49
CA SER A 79 2.96 12.31 -3.04
C SER A 79 3.30 11.20 -4.04
N ILE A 80 2.29 10.52 -4.61
CA ILE A 80 2.48 9.52 -5.67
C ILE A 80 3.14 10.16 -6.89
N GLU A 81 2.59 11.28 -7.36
CA GLU A 81 3.07 11.94 -8.59
C GLU A 81 4.51 12.42 -8.45
N LEU A 82 4.87 13.00 -7.30
CA LEU A 82 6.24 13.39 -7.00
C LEU A 82 7.17 12.18 -6.89
N CYS A 83 6.77 11.12 -6.18
CA CYS A 83 7.60 9.92 -6.10
C CYS A 83 7.81 9.24 -7.47
N ILE A 84 6.84 9.29 -8.38
CA ILE A 84 7.01 8.84 -9.77
C ILE A 84 8.00 9.74 -10.51
N LYS A 85 7.80 11.06 -10.44
CA LYS A 85 8.65 12.05 -11.11
C LYS A 85 10.13 11.89 -10.72
N GLU A 86 10.37 11.64 -9.44
CA GLU A 86 11.72 11.51 -8.86
C GLU A 86 12.25 10.07 -8.92
N GLY A 87 11.53 9.14 -9.56
CA GLY A 87 11.99 7.77 -9.82
C GLY A 87 11.95 6.83 -8.61
N PHE A 88 11.24 7.19 -7.54
CA PHE A 88 11.00 6.34 -6.37
C PHE A 88 9.86 5.35 -6.59
N LEU A 89 8.90 5.67 -7.45
CA LEU A 89 7.82 4.76 -7.87
C LEU A 89 7.83 4.55 -9.39
N PRO A 90 7.45 3.36 -9.88
CA PRO A 90 7.27 3.08 -11.30
C PRO A 90 6.13 3.93 -11.88
N LYS A 91 6.36 4.50 -13.07
CA LYS A 91 5.38 5.38 -13.73
C LYS A 91 4.22 4.61 -14.36
N GLU A 92 4.46 3.34 -14.72
CA GLU A 92 3.50 2.50 -15.45
C GLU A 92 2.26 2.23 -14.60
N GLU A 93 2.39 2.33 -13.28
CA GLU A 93 1.41 1.89 -12.30
C GLU A 93 0.59 3.04 -11.67
N ILE A 94 0.67 4.26 -12.22
CA ILE A 94 0.05 5.46 -11.64
C ILE A 94 -1.45 5.31 -11.40
N ILE A 95 -2.16 4.59 -12.29
CA ILE A 95 -3.61 4.35 -12.16
C ILE A 95 -3.89 3.48 -10.93
N LEU A 96 -3.07 2.46 -10.68
CA LEU A 96 -3.22 1.56 -9.54
C LEU A 96 -2.87 2.27 -8.23
N TYR A 97 -1.81 3.08 -8.19
CA TYR A 97 -1.51 3.93 -7.05
C TYR A 97 -2.63 4.93 -6.73
N LYS A 98 -3.19 5.59 -7.75
CA LYS A 98 -4.33 6.49 -7.57
C LYS A 98 -5.58 5.75 -7.10
N THR A 99 -5.79 4.52 -7.56
CA THR A 99 -6.90 3.67 -7.11
C THR A 99 -6.73 3.27 -5.65
N LEU A 100 -5.54 2.83 -5.24
CA LEU A 100 -5.19 2.59 -3.84
C LEU A 100 -5.46 3.82 -2.95
N SER A 101 -5.13 5.02 -3.45
CA SER A 101 -5.34 6.26 -2.70
C SER A 101 -6.82 6.53 -2.35
N LYS A 102 -7.75 6.01 -3.17
CA LYS A 102 -9.20 6.17 -2.97
C LYS A 102 -9.75 5.25 -1.89
N PHE A 103 -9.07 4.16 -1.54
CA PHE A 103 -9.49 3.29 -0.44
C PHE A 103 -9.29 4.02 0.90
N ARG A 104 -10.39 4.41 1.54
CA ARG A 104 -10.38 5.05 2.86
C ARG A 104 -10.95 4.11 3.91
N ASN A 105 -10.43 4.24 5.12
CA ASN A 105 -11.06 3.67 6.30
C ASN A 105 -12.26 4.58 6.65
N ASP A 106 -13.38 4.42 5.97
CA ASP A 106 -14.60 5.16 6.31
C ASP A 106 -15.23 4.53 7.57
N THR A 107 -14.62 4.77 8.72
CA THR A 107 -15.26 4.57 10.03
C THR A 107 -16.23 5.73 10.36
N SER A 108 -16.18 6.83 9.61
CA SER A 108 -16.96 8.05 9.86
C SER A 108 -18.22 8.22 8.99
N HIS A 109 -18.33 7.53 7.84
CA HIS A 109 -19.51 7.61 6.99
C HIS A 109 -19.86 6.23 6.39
N VAL A 110 -20.80 5.53 7.03
CA VAL A 110 -21.27 4.16 6.69
C VAL A 110 -21.68 3.99 5.22
N TYR A 111 -22.04 5.08 4.53
CA TYR A 111 -22.53 5.06 3.14
C TYR A 111 -21.46 5.01 2.04
N LYS A 112 -20.15 5.02 2.37
CA LYS A 112 -19.04 4.99 1.37
C LYS A 112 -18.09 3.79 1.49
N LYS A 113 -18.39 2.81 2.34
CA LYS A 113 -17.56 1.60 2.49
C LYS A 113 -17.57 0.79 1.19
N LEU A 114 -16.42 0.66 0.54
CA LEU A 114 -16.29 -0.15 -0.67
C LEU A 114 -16.75 -1.59 -0.39
N PRO A 115 -17.61 -2.21 -1.22
CA PRO A 115 -18.00 -3.61 -1.06
C PRO A 115 -16.78 -4.54 -0.98
N PHE A 116 -16.82 -5.55 -0.10
CA PHE A 116 -15.68 -6.44 0.11
C PHE A 116 -15.29 -7.15 -1.18
N LYS A 117 -16.28 -7.64 -1.94
CA LYS A 117 -16.06 -8.28 -3.24
C LYS A 117 -15.30 -7.40 -4.24
N ILE A 118 -15.54 -6.08 -4.24
CA ILE A 118 -14.80 -5.17 -5.13
C ILE A 118 -13.35 -5.03 -4.67
N LEU A 119 -13.11 -4.94 -3.36
CA LEU A 119 -11.75 -4.88 -2.81
C LEU A 119 -10.98 -6.18 -3.06
N LEU A 120 -11.64 -7.33 -2.87
CA LEU A 120 -11.10 -8.65 -3.15
C LEU A 120 -10.76 -8.82 -4.63
N GLN A 121 -11.68 -8.45 -5.53
CA GLN A 121 -11.44 -8.50 -6.97
C GLN A 121 -10.25 -7.63 -7.36
N PHE A 122 -10.20 -6.39 -6.86
CA PHE A 122 -9.07 -5.49 -7.09
C PHE A 122 -7.75 -6.11 -6.64
N TYR A 123 -7.73 -6.74 -5.46
CA TYR A 123 -6.53 -7.42 -4.96
C TYR A 123 -6.08 -8.54 -5.90
N ILE A 124 -6.98 -9.45 -6.26
CA ILE A 124 -6.67 -10.61 -7.11
C ILE A 124 -6.12 -10.15 -8.47
N GLU A 125 -6.77 -9.17 -9.10
CA GLU A 125 -6.38 -8.65 -10.41
C GLU A 125 -5.04 -7.89 -10.39
N ASN A 126 -4.68 -7.31 -9.25
CA ASN A 126 -3.53 -6.41 -9.14
C ASN A 126 -2.47 -6.90 -8.12
N ARG A 127 -2.51 -8.18 -7.77
CA ARG A 127 -1.62 -8.79 -6.75
C ARG A 127 -0.15 -8.60 -7.09
N GLU A 128 0.23 -8.87 -8.34
CA GLU A 128 1.62 -8.75 -8.80
C GLU A 128 2.14 -7.31 -8.71
N PHE A 129 1.28 -6.34 -9.00
CA PHE A 129 1.61 -4.93 -8.80
C PHE A 129 1.88 -4.64 -7.31
N LEU A 130 1.01 -5.11 -6.40
CA LEU A 130 1.14 -4.88 -4.97
C LEU A 130 2.43 -5.52 -4.40
N ILE A 131 2.80 -6.70 -4.87
CA ILE A 131 4.09 -7.34 -4.55
C ILE A 131 5.24 -6.52 -5.12
N GLY A 132 5.10 -6.07 -6.36
CA GLY A 132 6.09 -5.27 -7.08
C GLY A 132 6.49 -3.99 -6.34
N VAL A 133 5.59 -3.37 -5.58
CA VAL A 133 5.90 -2.21 -4.74
C VAL A 133 7.03 -2.53 -3.74
N GLY A 134 6.92 -3.63 -2.98
CA GLY A 134 7.97 -4.03 -2.04
C GLY A 134 9.31 -4.27 -2.74
N GLY A 135 9.27 -4.93 -3.90
CA GLY A 135 10.46 -5.13 -4.75
C GLY A 135 11.08 -3.82 -5.24
N ASN A 136 10.28 -2.79 -5.52
CA ASN A 136 10.78 -1.47 -5.91
C ASN A 136 11.44 -0.73 -4.74
N ILE A 137 10.93 -0.86 -3.52
CA ILE A 137 11.59 -0.33 -2.32
C ILE A 137 12.97 -0.99 -2.15
N ASP A 138 13.06 -2.31 -2.33
CA ASP A 138 14.34 -3.02 -2.26
C ASP A 138 15.34 -2.55 -3.32
N LYS A 139 14.87 -2.27 -4.54
CA LYS A 139 15.73 -1.67 -5.59
C LYS A 139 16.24 -0.29 -5.21
N VAL A 140 15.40 0.55 -4.61
CA VAL A 140 15.79 1.89 -4.13
C VAL A 140 16.83 1.79 -3.02
N ILE A 141 16.65 0.86 -2.07
CA ILE A 141 17.66 0.59 -1.02
C ILE A 141 19.01 0.24 -1.65
N LYS A 142 19.04 -0.69 -2.62
CA LYS A 142 20.27 -1.14 -3.28
C LYS A 142 20.98 -0.04 -4.07
N LYS A 143 20.26 0.93 -4.63
CA LYS A 143 20.85 2.06 -5.38
C LYS A 143 21.56 3.08 -4.48
N ILE A 144 21.23 3.10 -3.18
CA ILE A 144 21.72 4.09 -2.22
C ILE A 144 22.89 3.54 -1.39
N GLN A 145 23.03 2.21 -1.32
CA GLN A 145 24.19 1.52 -0.72
C GLN A 145 25.37 1.52 -1.68
#